data_AF-A0A485AFC7-F1
#
_entry.id   AF-A0A485AFC7-F1
#
_cell.length_a   1.000
_cell.length_b   1.000
_cell.length_c   1.000
_cell.angle_alpha   90.00
_cell.angle_beta   90.00
_cell.angle_gamma   90.00
#
_symmetry.space_group_name_H-M   'P 1'
#
loop_
_entity.id
_entity.type
_entity.pdbx_description
1 polymer ?
#
loop_
_entity_poly.entity_id
_entity_poly.type
_entity_poly.pdbx_seq_one_letter_code
_entity_poly.pdbx_strand_id
1 'polypeptide(L)'
;MALRVSRSAAIVERARAYGYATWQGDAGPNESPIPAICAPDGSLIYLIEAGDDIYARDFHLHDAPALRDDYSGIDHLALGMEAESRDNWIIFFRTVFGFTLEHEQTLPDPYGLVRSLAVHSPQGNIRLALNISQSRATQIARSVACYQGGGLQHAAFACRHLPETLDALPQVSRQALPIPANTMMTCWRAMARRWTLRPCNVCTFSMTAIRAAGSSSTSIPGRSRQGAFSSN
;
A
#
# COMPACT_ATOMS: atom_id res chain seq x y z
N MET A 1 9.66 3.01 7.07
CA MET A 1 9.22 1.75 6.40
C MET A 1 10.46 1.00 5.88
N ALA A 2 10.35 -0.28 5.53
CA ALA A 2 11.46 -1.03 4.92
C ALA A 2 11.01 -1.68 3.59
N LEU A 3 11.85 -1.60 2.56
CA LEU A 3 11.60 -2.13 1.23
C LEU A 3 12.62 -3.22 0.90
N ARG A 4 12.14 -4.33 0.35
CA ARG A 4 13.02 -5.37 -0.20
C ARG A 4 13.44 -5.01 -1.61
N VAL A 5 14.74 -4.97 -1.85
CA VAL A 5 15.34 -4.49 -3.10
C VAL A 5 16.39 -5.47 -3.61
N SER A 6 16.67 -5.47 -4.91
CA SER A 6 17.71 -6.34 -5.46
C SER A 6 19.13 -5.84 -5.18
N ARG A 7 19.32 -4.51 -5.11
CA ARG A 7 20.62 -3.89 -4.85
C ARG A 7 20.45 -2.55 -4.14
N SER A 8 20.72 -2.52 -2.85
CA SER A 8 20.56 -1.34 -1.99
C SER A 8 21.50 -0.19 -2.41
N ALA A 9 22.78 -0.50 -2.66
CA ALA A 9 23.81 0.49 -2.99
C ALA A 9 23.46 1.35 -4.23
N ALA A 10 22.86 0.75 -5.26
CA ALA A 10 22.50 1.49 -6.47
C ALA A 10 21.37 2.52 -6.23
N ILE A 11 20.44 2.21 -5.32
CA ILE A 11 19.35 3.12 -4.94
C ILE A 11 19.89 4.22 -4.03
N VAL A 12 20.79 3.89 -3.10
CA VAL A 12 21.48 4.86 -2.23
C VAL A 12 22.27 5.88 -3.05
N GLU A 13 23.10 5.42 -4.00
CA GLU A 13 23.87 6.31 -4.88
C GLU A 13 22.96 7.20 -5.73
N ARG A 14 21.87 6.64 -6.25
CA ARG A 14 20.88 7.43 -6.99
C ARG A 14 20.20 8.49 -6.11
N ALA A 15 19.83 8.14 -4.89
CA ALA A 15 19.23 9.07 -3.94
C ALA A 15 20.17 10.24 -3.63
N ARG A 16 21.46 9.95 -3.38
CA ARG A 16 22.51 10.97 -3.18
C ARG A 16 22.67 11.87 -4.40
N ALA A 17 22.69 11.29 -5.60
CA ALA A 17 22.80 12.05 -6.84
C ALA A 17 21.63 13.04 -7.04
N TYR A 18 20.44 12.73 -6.54
CA TYR A 18 19.28 13.62 -6.54
C TYR A 18 19.17 14.51 -5.30
N GLY A 19 20.17 14.51 -4.41
CA GLY A 19 20.24 15.38 -3.24
C GLY A 19 19.44 14.91 -2.03
N TYR A 20 18.95 13.67 -2.02
CA TYR A 20 18.29 13.10 -0.84
C TYR A 20 19.33 12.66 0.19
N ALA A 21 19.06 12.98 1.47
CA ALA A 21 19.87 12.51 2.57
C ALA A 21 19.75 10.97 2.72
N THR A 22 20.87 10.35 3.06
CA THR A 22 20.94 8.92 3.38
C THR A 22 21.28 8.77 4.85
N TRP A 23 20.73 7.75 5.48
CA TRP A 23 20.97 7.43 6.87
C TRP A 23 21.44 5.98 6.98
N GLN A 24 22.35 5.72 7.90
CA GLN A 24 22.73 4.37 8.29
C GLN A 24 22.93 4.40 9.80
N GLY A 25 22.28 3.48 10.50
CA GLY A 25 22.38 3.38 11.94
C GLY A 25 23.70 2.78 12.37
N ASP A 26 24.07 3.07 13.62
CA ASP A 26 25.13 2.33 14.28
C ASP A 26 24.69 0.87 14.43
N ALA A 27 25.50 -0.06 13.94
CA ALA A 27 25.29 -1.49 14.08
C ALA A 27 26.28 -2.03 15.12
N GLY A 28 25.77 -2.77 16.10
CA GLY A 28 26.57 -3.48 17.08
C GLY A 28 27.37 -4.63 16.47
N PRO A 29 28.26 -5.27 17.25
CA PRO A 29 28.95 -6.48 16.80
C PRO A 29 27.95 -7.56 16.39
N ASN A 30 28.08 -8.06 15.15
CA ASN A 30 27.18 -9.05 14.52
C ASN A 30 25.77 -8.55 14.16
N GLU A 31 25.52 -7.23 14.16
CA GLU A 31 24.28 -6.66 13.64
C GLU A 31 24.43 -6.19 12.19
N SER A 32 23.33 -6.20 11.45
CA SER A 32 23.29 -5.78 10.06
C SER A 32 23.34 -4.25 9.93
N PRO A 33 24.30 -3.68 9.19
CA PRO A 33 24.26 -2.26 8.85
C PRO A 33 23.25 -2.00 7.74
N ILE A 34 21.99 -1.74 8.10
CA ILE A 34 20.90 -1.55 7.12
C ILE A 34 20.88 -0.09 6.63
N PRO A 35 21.13 0.19 5.33
CA PRO A 35 21.06 1.54 4.81
C PRO A 35 19.61 2.02 4.66
N ALA A 36 19.40 3.32 4.84
CA ALA A 36 18.12 3.98 4.65
C ALA A 36 18.24 5.28 3.85
N ILE A 37 17.15 5.68 3.23
CA ILE A 37 17.00 6.97 2.55
C ILE A 37 15.98 7.80 3.33
N CYS A 38 16.29 9.07 3.55
CA CYS A 38 15.35 10.02 4.14
C CYS A 38 14.29 10.40 3.10
N ALA A 39 13.04 10.07 3.40
CA ALA A 39 11.87 10.47 2.61
C ALA A 39 11.59 11.98 2.78
N PRO A 40 10.74 12.58 1.92
CA PRO A 40 10.45 14.02 1.95
C PRO A 40 9.87 14.55 3.27
N ASP A 41 9.21 13.70 4.06
CA ASP A 41 8.68 14.02 5.39
C ASP A 41 9.70 13.81 6.53
N GLY A 42 10.94 13.44 6.20
CA GLY A 42 11.99 13.10 7.16
C GLY A 42 11.94 11.66 7.67
N SER A 43 10.95 10.86 7.28
CA SER A 43 10.89 9.45 7.65
C SER A 43 11.97 8.62 6.95
N LEU A 44 12.32 7.46 7.50
CA LEU A 44 13.33 6.58 6.94
C LEU A 44 12.69 5.47 6.11
N ILE A 45 13.25 5.25 4.91
CA ILE A 45 13.00 4.09 4.06
C ILE A 45 14.24 3.20 4.07
N TYR A 46 14.19 2.13 4.85
CA TYR A 46 15.24 1.12 4.93
C TYR A 46 15.25 0.24 3.69
N LEU A 47 16.44 -0.12 3.22
CA LEU A 47 16.64 -0.95 2.04
C LEU A 47 17.24 -2.28 2.46
N ILE A 48 16.45 -3.35 2.35
CA ILE A 48 16.87 -4.70 2.69
C ILE A 48 17.09 -5.47 1.39
N GLU A 49 18.26 -6.08 1.21
CA GLU A 49 18.53 -6.82 -0.02
C GLU A 49 17.75 -8.14 -0.06
N ALA A 50 17.27 -8.51 -1.25
CA ALA A 50 16.55 -9.76 -1.45
C ALA A 50 17.47 -10.95 -1.17
N GLY A 51 17.04 -11.83 -0.25
CA GLY A 51 17.84 -12.98 0.21
C GLY A 51 18.63 -12.71 1.48
N ASP A 52 18.67 -11.47 1.97
CA ASP A 52 19.26 -11.17 3.28
C ASP A 52 18.25 -11.51 4.40
N ASP A 53 18.66 -12.39 5.32
CA ASP A 53 17.90 -12.76 6.51
C ASP A 53 18.41 -11.99 7.72
N ILE A 54 18.09 -10.69 7.73
CA ILE A 54 18.46 -9.78 8.84
C ILE A 54 17.83 -10.22 10.16
N TYR A 55 16.70 -10.92 10.14
CA TYR A 55 15.99 -11.29 11.36
C TYR A 55 16.73 -12.41 12.11
N ALA A 56 17.19 -13.43 11.39
CA ALA A 56 17.98 -14.50 11.99
C ALA A 56 19.35 -14.02 12.50
N ARG A 57 19.90 -12.95 11.89
CA ARG A 57 21.18 -12.36 12.29
C ARG A 57 21.04 -11.44 13.50
N ASP A 58 20.10 -10.52 13.45
CA ASP A 58 20.02 -9.40 14.39
C ASP A 58 19.12 -9.70 15.60
N PHE A 59 18.32 -10.78 15.56
CA PHE A 59 17.36 -11.11 16.62
C PHE A 59 17.50 -12.55 17.10
N HIS A 60 17.26 -12.74 18.40
CA HIS A 60 17.02 -14.06 18.97
C HIS A 60 15.56 -14.47 18.70
N LEU A 61 15.36 -15.27 17.66
CA LEU A 61 14.04 -15.77 17.30
C LEU A 61 13.57 -16.81 18.32
N HIS A 62 12.38 -16.58 18.89
CA HIS A 62 11.68 -17.57 19.69
C HIS A 62 10.77 -18.43 18.81
N ASP A 63 10.39 -19.61 19.30
CA ASP A 63 9.41 -20.46 18.63
C ASP A 63 8.13 -19.67 18.38
N ALA A 64 7.87 -19.39 17.11
CA ALA A 64 6.68 -18.66 16.72
C ALA A 64 5.44 -19.55 16.89
N PRO A 65 4.30 -18.99 17.32
CA PRO A 65 3.02 -19.68 17.14
C PRO A 65 2.84 -20.03 15.66
N ALA A 66 2.06 -21.08 15.37
CA ALA A 66 1.82 -21.56 14.02
C ALA A 66 1.52 -20.38 13.07
N LEU A 67 2.30 -20.28 12.00
CA LEU A 67 2.11 -19.26 10.97
C LEU A 67 0.68 -19.36 10.43
N ARG A 68 -0.01 -18.24 10.51
CA ARG A 68 -1.31 -18.04 9.88
C ARG A 68 -1.13 -18.08 8.35
N ASP A 69 -1.77 -19.05 7.70
CA ASP A 69 -1.70 -19.24 6.25
C ASP A 69 -2.75 -18.42 5.47
N ASP A 70 -3.63 -17.74 6.20
CA ASP A 70 -4.70 -16.93 5.65
C ASP A 70 -4.22 -15.55 5.17
N TYR A 71 -3.13 -15.03 5.74
CA TYR A 71 -2.46 -13.79 5.33
C TYR A 71 -1.33 -14.05 4.33
N SER A 72 -1.26 -13.23 3.29
CA SER A 72 -0.17 -13.28 2.30
C SER A 72 0.81 -12.12 2.39
N GLY A 73 0.63 -11.21 3.35
CA GLY A 73 1.51 -10.07 3.61
C GLY A 73 0.81 -8.71 3.48
N ILE A 74 1.61 -7.66 3.36
CA ILE A 74 1.12 -6.29 3.15
C ILE A 74 0.71 -6.15 1.69
N ASP A 75 -0.54 -5.71 1.44
CA ASP A 75 -1.06 -5.41 0.11
C ASP A 75 -0.63 -4.01 -0.37
N HIS A 76 -0.90 -3.00 0.46
CA HIS A 76 -0.49 -1.62 0.23
C HIS A 76 -0.41 -0.83 1.52
N LEU A 77 0.30 0.30 1.46
CA LEU A 77 0.31 1.31 2.53
C LEU A 77 -0.32 2.59 2.01
N ALA A 78 -1.12 3.26 2.84
CA ALA A 78 -1.64 4.57 2.52
C ALA A 78 -0.97 5.62 3.39
N LEU A 79 -0.43 6.65 2.74
CA LEU A 79 0.22 7.78 3.38
C LEU A 79 -0.69 9.00 3.30
N GLY A 80 -1.02 9.57 4.46
CA GLY A 80 -1.70 10.87 4.55
C GLY A 80 -0.67 11.98 4.60
N MET A 81 -0.86 13.04 3.83
CA MET A 81 0.06 14.19 3.80
C MET A 81 -0.64 15.50 3.45
N GLU A 82 0.06 16.61 3.66
CA GLU A 82 -0.37 17.93 3.19
C GLU A 82 -0.36 17.99 1.65
N ALA A 83 -1.26 18.79 1.09
CA ALA A 83 -1.43 18.89 -0.36
C ALA A 83 -0.13 19.31 -1.07
N GLU A 84 0.61 20.22 -0.43
CA GLU A 84 1.86 20.80 -0.87
C GLU A 84 3.01 19.79 -0.86
N SER A 85 2.95 18.77 0.00
CA SER A 85 4.01 17.76 0.13
C SER A 85 3.91 16.66 -0.94
N ARG A 86 2.74 16.51 -1.57
CA ARG A 86 2.47 15.37 -2.46
C ARG A 86 3.38 15.35 -3.69
N ASP A 87 3.63 16.49 -4.30
CA ASP A 87 4.44 16.55 -5.51
C ASP A 87 5.91 16.19 -5.19
N ASN A 88 6.39 16.51 -3.98
CA ASN A 88 7.71 16.07 -3.49
C ASN A 88 7.77 14.54 -3.37
N TRP A 89 6.72 13.91 -2.83
CA TRP A 89 6.62 12.45 -2.76
C TRP A 89 6.56 11.78 -4.12
N ILE A 90 5.81 12.35 -5.06
CA ILE A 90 5.73 11.87 -6.45
C ILE A 90 7.12 11.89 -7.09
N ILE A 91 7.82 13.03 -7.00
CA ILE A 91 9.16 13.18 -7.56
C ILE A 91 10.09 12.16 -6.92
N PHE A 92 10.12 12.06 -5.59
CA PHE A 92 10.95 11.12 -4.85
C PHE A 92 10.75 9.66 -5.29
N PHE A 93 9.51 9.18 -5.35
CA PHE A 93 9.24 7.80 -5.76
C PHE A 93 9.61 7.53 -7.22
N ARG A 94 9.39 8.50 -8.12
CA ARG A 94 9.79 8.37 -9.53
C ARG A 94 11.30 8.38 -9.71
N THR A 95 12.00 9.32 -9.09
CA THR A 95 13.43 9.55 -9.35
C THR A 95 14.28 8.53 -8.62
N VAL A 96 14.02 8.28 -7.34
CA VAL A 96 14.84 7.37 -6.51
C VAL A 96 14.51 5.92 -6.84
N PHE A 97 13.22 5.56 -6.83
CA PHE A 97 12.80 4.17 -6.94
C PHE A 97 12.28 3.77 -8.33
N GLY A 98 12.07 4.72 -9.24
CA GLY A 98 11.52 4.42 -10.57
C GLY A 98 10.05 4.02 -10.54
N PHE A 99 9.29 4.40 -9.49
CA PHE A 99 7.89 4.01 -9.37
C PHE A 99 7.02 4.66 -10.45
N THR A 100 5.95 3.96 -10.81
CA THR A 100 4.93 4.42 -11.76
C THR A 100 3.72 4.92 -11.00
N LEU A 101 2.99 5.88 -11.59
CA LEU A 101 1.78 6.45 -11.02
C LEU A 101 0.56 6.00 -11.80
N GLU A 102 -0.51 5.74 -11.08
CA GLU A 102 -1.82 5.49 -11.67
C GLU A 102 -2.62 6.79 -11.83
N HIS A 103 -3.88 6.64 -12.25
CA HIS A 103 -4.79 7.76 -12.31
C HIS A 103 -5.19 8.24 -10.90
N GLU A 104 -5.17 9.55 -10.71
CA GLU A 104 -5.66 10.15 -9.47
C GLU A 104 -7.17 9.92 -9.32
N GLN A 105 -7.60 9.59 -8.10
CA GLN A 105 -9.00 9.45 -7.74
C GLN A 105 -9.40 10.54 -6.76
N THR A 106 -10.57 11.14 -6.98
CA THR A 106 -11.21 12.05 -6.04
C THR A 106 -12.33 11.31 -5.31
N LEU A 107 -12.23 11.24 -3.99
CA LEU A 107 -13.12 10.51 -3.12
C LEU A 107 -13.88 11.49 -2.20
N PRO A 108 -15.20 11.34 -2.04
CA PRO A 108 -15.95 12.13 -1.07
C PRO A 108 -15.69 11.62 0.36
N ASP A 109 -15.38 12.54 1.27
CA ASP A 109 -15.37 12.38 2.73
C ASP A 109 -16.49 13.27 3.32
N PRO A 110 -17.10 12.91 4.48
CA PRO A 110 -18.15 13.72 5.08
C PRO A 110 -17.79 15.20 5.32
N TYR A 111 -16.50 15.52 5.42
CA TYR A 111 -16.00 16.86 5.70
C TYR A 111 -15.23 17.49 4.55
N GLY A 112 -15.26 16.91 3.35
CA GLY A 112 -14.63 17.46 2.15
C GLY A 112 -14.19 16.42 1.13
N LEU A 113 -13.46 16.86 0.10
CA LEU A 113 -12.89 15.96 -0.89
C LEU A 113 -11.48 15.51 -0.49
N VAL A 114 -11.21 14.23 -0.71
CA VAL A 114 -9.89 13.61 -0.58
C VAL A 114 -9.41 13.23 -1.98
N ARG A 115 -8.17 13.56 -2.31
CA ARG A 115 -7.53 13.09 -3.54
C ARG A 115 -6.54 12.00 -3.17
N SER A 116 -6.59 10.90 -3.90
CA SER A 116 -5.77 9.70 -3.69
C SER A 116 -5.04 9.39 -4.99
N LEU A 117 -3.72 9.26 -4.91
CA LEU A 117 -2.88 8.87 -6.04
C LEU A 117 -2.14 7.57 -5.70
N ALA A 118 -2.46 6.50 -6.41
CA ALA A 118 -1.73 5.24 -6.26
C ALA A 118 -0.40 5.31 -7.01
N VAL A 119 0.67 4.88 -6.35
CA VAL A 119 2.00 4.69 -6.91
C VAL A 119 2.46 3.26 -6.65
N HIS A 120 3.14 2.67 -7.63
CA HIS A 120 3.62 1.30 -7.49
C HIS A 120 5.03 1.14 -8.03
N SER A 121 5.75 0.19 -7.44
CA SER A 121 7.06 -0.24 -7.94
C SER A 121 6.99 -0.75 -9.39
N PRO A 122 8.10 -0.72 -10.15
CA PRO A 122 8.17 -1.31 -11.49
C PRO A 122 7.72 -2.77 -11.56
N GLN A 123 7.94 -3.52 -10.48
CA GLN A 123 7.56 -4.94 -10.37
C GLN A 123 6.11 -5.13 -9.92
N GLY A 124 5.43 -4.07 -9.48
CA GLY A 124 4.03 -4.10 -9.03
C GLY A 124 3.79 -4.71 -7.64
N ASN A 125 4.85 -5.09 -6.92
CA ASN A 125 4.78 -5.75 -5.61
C ASN A 125 4.68 -4.76 -4.43
N ILE A 126 5.23 -3.54 -4.58
CA ILE A 126 5.03 -2.44 -3.64
C ILE A 126 3.98 -1.50 -4.22
N ARG A 127 2.95 -1.20 -3.43
CA ARG A 127 1.87 -0.27 -3.75
C ARG A 127 1.66 0.70 -2.60
N LEU A 128 1.60 1.98 -2.92
CA LEU A 128 1.40 3.06 -1.96
C LEU A 128 0.27 3.97 -2.45
N ALA A 129 -0.62 4.38 -1.56
CA ALA A 129 -1.63 5.40 -1.84
C ALA A 129 -1.21 6.72 -1.19
N LEU A 130 -1.03 7.76 -1.99
CA LEU A 130 -0.70 9.11 -1.52
C LEU A 130 -2.00 9.91 -1.40
N ASN A 131 -2.45 10.11 -0.15
CA ASN A 131 -3.72 10.74 0.16
C ASN A 131 -3.51 12.18 0.65
N ILE A 132 -4.21 13.11 0.00
CA ILE A 132 -4.26 14.51 0.41
C ILE A 132 -5.71 14.96 0.60
N SER A 133 -5.89 15.92 1.48
CA SER A 133 -7.19 16.57 1.70
C SER A 133 -7.07 18.08 1.53
N GLN A 134 -8.08 18.68 0.91
CA GLN A 134 -8.21 20.14 0.83
C GLN A 134 -8.89 20.73 2.08
N SER A 135 -9.65 19.92 2.81
CA SER A 135 -10.32 20.34 4.05
C SER A 135 -9.55 19.84 5.27
N ARG A 136 -9.37 20.72 6.26
CA ARG A 136 -8.73 20.40 7.55
C ARG A 136 -9.59 19.49 8.43
N ALA A 137 -10.87 19.32 8.10
CA ALA A 137 -11.81 18.54 8.88
C ALA A 137 -11.95 17.09 8.40
N THR A 138 -11.27 16.67 7.32
CA THR A 138 -11.34 15.26 6.85
C THR A 138 -10.52 14.32 7.73
N GLN A 139 -10.76 13.02 7.60
CA GLN A 139 -9.96 12.01 8.30
C GLN A 139 -8.47 12.08 7.96
N ILE A 140 -8.12 12.40 6.70
CA ILE A 140 -6.71 12.55 6.28
C ILE A 140 -6.06 13.72 7.00
N ALA A 141 -6.71 14.88 7.02
CA ALA A 141 -6.17 16.06 7.68
C ALA A 141 -6.01 15.84 9.19
N ARG A 142 -6.93 15.10 9.83
CA ARG A 142 -6.79 14.68 11.22
C ARG A 142 -5.60 13.74 11.43
N SER A 143 -5.38 12.76 10.56
CA SER A 143 -4.20 11.89 10.67
C SER A 143 -2.90 12.69 10.55
N VAL A 144 -2.83 13.62 9.58
CA VAL A 144 -1.66 14.50 9.40
C VAL A 144 -1.41 15.35 10.64
N ALA A 145 -2.47 15.93 11.22
CA ALA A 145 -2.35 16.70 12.46
C ALA A 145 -1.89 15.82 13.64
N CYS A 146 -2.40 14.59 13.77
CA CYS A 146 -1.95 13.67 14.82
C CYS A 146 -0.47 13.28 14.67
N TYR A 147 0.00 13.09 13.45
CA TYR A 147 1.41 12.79 13.17
C TYR A 147 2.32 14.02 13.12
N GLN A 148 1.77 15.23 13.31
CA GLN A 148 2.49 16.50 13.16
C GLN A 148 3.19 16.62 11.79
N GLY A 149 2.57 16.07 10.75
CA GLY A 149 3.14 15.97 9.41
C GLY A 149 2.58 14.80 8.60
N GLY A 150 3.18 14.55 7.43
CA GLY A 150 2.85 13.38 6.62
C GLY A 150 3.19 12.08 7.36
N GLY A 151 2.43 11.01 7.09
CA GLY A 151 2.67 9.74 7.77
C GLY A 151 1.78 8.59 7.31
N LEU A 152 2.00 7.42 7.91
CA LEU A 152 1.21 6.22 7.64
C LEU A 152 -0.22 6.41 8.16
N GLN A 153 -1.18 6.47 7.24
CA GLN A 153 -2.60 6.52 7.56
C GLN A 153 -3.14 5.12 7.86
N HIS A 154 -2.89 4.16 6.97
CA HIS A 154 -3.27 2.76 7.18
C HIS A 154 -2.38 1.80 6.40
N ALA A 155 -2.33 0.56 6.85
CA ALA A 155 -1.73 -0.56 6.14
C ALA A 155 -2.82 -1.59 5.82
N ALA A 156 -2.89 -2.03 4.57
CA ALA A 156 -3.78 -3.09 4.15
C ALA A 156 -3.02 -4.42 4.12
N PHE A 157 -3.64 -5.47 4.63
CA PHE A 157 -3.08 -6.82 4.60
C PHE A 157 -3.87 -7.69 3.62
N ALA A 158 -3.16 -8.34 2.71
CA ALA A 158 -3.75 -9.28 1.78
C ALA A 158 -4.10 -10.58 2.52
N CYS A 159 -5.31 -11.08 2.27
CA CYS A 159 -5.78 -12.37 2.78
C CYS A 159 -6.47 -13.17 1.67
N ARG A 160 -6.45 -14.49 1.79
CA ARG A 160 -7.06 -15.40 0.79
C ARG A 160 -8.58 -15.47 0.93
N HIS A 161 -9.06 -15.57 2.16
CA HIS A 161 -10.46 -15.77 2.49
C HIS A 161 -10.88 -14.79 3.58
N LEU A 162 -11.23 -13.57 3.17
CA LEU A 162 -11.61 -12.49 4.08
C LEU A 162 -12.64 -12.90 5.17
N PRO A 163 -13.69 -13.68 4.88
CA PRO A 163 -14.65 -14.09 5.91
C PRO A 163 -14.02 -14.93 7.03
N GLU A 164 -13.29 -15.96 6.63
CA GLU A 164 -12.63 -16.90 7.53
C GLU A 164 -11.54 -16.20 8.33
N THR A 165 -10.78 -15.31 7.69
CA THR A 165 -9.79 -14.44 8.33
C THR A 165 -10.43 -13.60 9.43
N LEU A 166 -11.58 -12.97 9.17
CA LEU A 166 -12.29 -12.12 10.14
C LEU A 166 -12.87 -12.93 11.31
N ASP A 167 -13.39 -14.12 11.06
CA ASP A 167 -13.90 -15.00 12.12
C ASP A 167 -12.78 -15.50 13.04
N ALA A 168 -11.58 -15.70 12.49
CA ALA A 168 -10.38 -16.10 13.22
C ALA A 168 -9.66 -14.93 13.93
N LEU A 169 -10.15 -13.68 13.82
CA LEU A 169 -9.55 -12.55 14.54
C LEU A 169 -10.05 -12.48 16.00
N PRO A 170 -9.15 -12.18 16.97
CA PRO A 170 -9.55 -11.89 18.33
C PRO A 170 -10.59 -10.77 18.38
N GLN A 171 -11.52 -10.83 19.33
CA GLN A 171 -12.60 -9.83 19.45
C GLN A 171 -12.07 -8.39 19.61
N VAL A 172 -10.92 -8.21 20.28
CA VAL A 172 -10.22 -6.93 20.39
C VAL A 172 -9.78 -6.38 19.02
N SER A 173 -9.41 -7.25 18.08
CA SER A 173 -8.97 -6.88 16.73
C SER A 173 -10.14 -6.64 15.77
N ARG A 174 -11.39 -6.92 16.17
CA ARG A 174 -12.61 -6.74 15.36
C ARG A 174 -13.27 -5.37 15.54
N GLN A 175 -12.54 -4.35 15.99
CA GLN A 175 -13.01 -2.97 16.01
C GLN A 175 -13.05 -2.39 14.59
N ALA A 176 -13.96 -2.92 13.77
CA ALA A 176 -14.22 -2.39 12.45
C ALA A 176 -14.98 -1.06 12.56
N LEU A 177 -14.73 -0.18 11.59
CA LEU A 177 -15.53 1.04 11.47
C LEU A 177 -17.00 0.67 11.27
N PRO A 178 -17.95 1.36 11.92
CA PRO A 178 -19.36 1.11 11.66
C PRO A 178 -19.72 1.59 10.24
N ILE A 179 -20.38 0.73 9.44
CA ILE A 179 -21.01 1.14 8.18
C ILE A 179 -22.51 1.34 8.44
N PRO A 180 -23.06 2.54 8.20
CA PRO A 180 -24.50 2.75 8.21
C PRO A 180 -25.22 1.82 7.22
N ALA A 181 -26.34 1.23 7.65
CA ALA A 181 -27.06 0.22 6.87
C ALA A 181 -27.52 0.71 5.47
N ASN A 182 -27.84 2.00 5.35
CA ASN A 182 -28.21 2.64 4.09
C ASN A 182 -27.04 2.67 3.08
N THR A 183 -25.82 2.93 3.54
CA THR A 183 -24.61 2.92 2.72
C THR A 183 -24.29 1.52 2.23
N MET A 184 -24.37 0.52 3.12
CA MET A 184 -24.07 -0.87 2.76
C MET A 184 -25.02 -1.40 1.69
N MET A 185 -26.33 -1.19 1.85
CA MET A 185 -27.34 -1.62 0.87
C MET A 185 -27.18 -0.93 -0.49
N THR A 186 -26.80 0.35 -0.49
CA THR A 186 -26.56 1.11 -1.73
C THR A 186 -25.31 0.62 -2.46
N CYS A 187 -24.20 0.42 -1.74
CA CYS A 187 -22.97 -0.14 -2.29
C CYS A 187 -23.17 -1.56 -2.85
N TRP A 188 -23.90 -2.42 -2.13
CA TRP A 188 -24.24 -3.76 -2.61
C TRP A 188 -25.02 -3.73 -3.92
N ARG A 189 -26.10 -2.94 -3.98
CA ARG A 189 -26.92 -2.80 -5.19
C ARG A 189 -26.11 -2.28 -6.38
N ALA A 190 -25.18 -1.35 -6.14
CA ALA A 190 -24.28 -0.84 -7.17
C ALA A 190 -23.28 -1.92 -7.64
N MET A 191 -22.70 -2.69 -6.72
CA MET A 191 -21.77 -3.78 -7.05
C MET A 191 -22.45 -4.92 -7.81
N ALA A 192 -23.62 -5.40 -7.35
CA ALA A 192 -24.37 -6.47 -8.01
C ALA A 192 -24.88 -6.10 -9.41
N ARG A 193 -25.09 -4.81 -9.68
CA ARG A 193 -25.42 -4.30 -11.03
C ARG A 193 -24.21 -4.23 -11.94
N ARG A 194 -23.02 -3.98 -11.39
CA ARG A 194 -21.78 -3.79 -12.15
C ARG A 194 -21.00 -5.09 -12.36
N TRP A 195 -21.19 -6.07 -11.48
CA TRP A 195 -20.50 -7.36 -11.50
C TRP A 195 -21.51 -8.49 -11.33
N THR A 196 -21.46 -9.53 -12.17
CA THR A 196 -22.24 -10.76 -12.02
C THR A 196 -21.70 -11.58 -10.85
N LEU A 197 -22.03 -11.14 -9.63
CA LEU A 197 -21.70 -11.84 -8.41
C LEU A 197 -22.56 -13.12 -8.31
N ARG A 198 -21.93 -14.28 -8.12
CA ARG A 198 -22.66 -15.50 -7.75
C ARG A 198 -23.34 -15.26 -6.40
N PRO A 199 -24.55 -15.79 -6.17
CA PRO A 199 -25.17 -15.76 -4.84
C PRO A 199 -24.36 -16.68 -3.93
N CYS A 200 -23.28 -16.17 -3.32
CA CYS A 200 -22.74 -16.74 -2.11
C CYS A 200 -23.34 -16.00 -0.92
N ASN A 201 -23.30 -16.62 0.27
CA ASN A 201 -23.91 -16.15 1.53
C ASN A 201 -23.28 -14.84 2.08
N VAL A 202 -23.07 -13.83 1.23
CA VAL A 202 -22.76 -12.45 1.63
C VAL A 202 -23.93 -11.83 2.42
N CYS A 203 -25.12 -12.44 2.37
CA CYS A 203 -26.30 -12.02 3.12
C CYS A 203 -26.17 -12.13 4.65
N THR A 204 -25.14 -12.81 5.17
CA THR A 204 -24.92 -12.96 6.62
C THR A 204 -23.60 -12.32 7.09
N PHE A 205 -23.09 -11.28 6.42
CA PHE A 205 -21.97 -10.50 6.96
C PHE A 205 -22.46 -9.46 7.95
N SER A 206 -22.50 -9.88 9.22
CA SER A 206 -22.76 -9.01 10.35
C SER A 206 -21.64 -7.96 10.49
N MET A 207 -22.02 -6.68 10.50
CA MET A 207 -21.36 -5.53 11.14
C MET A 207 -19.83 -5.35 11.00
N THR A 208 -19.18 -5.90 9.97
CA THR A 208 -17.76 -5.63 9.71
C THR A 208 -17.63 -4.87 8.40
N ALA A 209 -17.07 -3.66 8.45
CA ALA A 209 -16.88 -2.80 7.29
C ALA A 209 -15.95 -3.44 6.25
N ILE A 210 -16.52 -4.05 5.21
CA ILE A 210 -15.76 -4.58 4.08
C ILE A 210 -16.15 -3.80 2.83
N ARG A 211 -15.16 -3.20 2.14
CA ARG A 211 -15.35 -2.50 0.86
C ARG A 211 -14.65 -3.31 -0.24
N ALA A 212 -15.42 -3.79 -1.21
CA ALA A 212 -14.86 -4.41 -2.41
C ALA A 212 -14.65 -3.35 -3.51
N ALA A 213 -13.49 -3.36 -4.15
CA ALA A 213 -13.19 -2.58 -5.34
C ALA A 213 -12.58 -3.51 -6.41
N GLY A 214 -13.09 -3.44 -7.64
CA GLY A 214 -12.56 -4.22 -8.77
C GLY A 214 -11.62 -3.37 -9.63
N SER A 215 -10.51 -3.94 -10.07
CA SER A 215 -9.67 -3.37 -11.12
C SER A 215 -10.30 -3.65 -12.49
N SER A 216 -10.60 -2.61 -13.27
CA SER A 216 -10.99 -2.77 -14.67
C SER A 216 -9.75 -3.06 -15.51
N SER A 217 -9.34 -4.32 -15.61
CA SER A 217 -8.44 -4.74 -16.69
C SER A 217 -9.27 -4.90 -17.95
N THR A 218 -9.34 -3.86 -18.78
CA THR A 218 -9.91 -3.98 -20.12
C THR A 218 -8.93 -4.78 -20.97
N SER A 219 -9.13 -6.09 -21.07
CA SER A 219 -8.45 -6.92 -22.06
C SER A 219 -8.92 -6.51 -23.46
N ILE A 220 -8.02 -5.92 -24.26
CA ILE A 220 -8.27 -5.70 -25.69
C ILE A 220 -8.34 -7.10 -26.36
N PRO A 221 -9.44 -7.47 -27.04
CA PRO A 221 -9.55 -8.77 -27.69
C PRO A 221 -8.60 -8.88 -28.88
N GLY A 222 -8.11 -10.09 -29.10
CA GLY A 222 -6.97 -10.41 -29.95
C GLY A 222 -7.07 -9.95 -31.40
N ARG A 223 -5.92 -9.45 -31.90
CA ARG A 223 -5.64 -9.43 -33.33
C ARG A 223 -4.83 -10.68 -33.66
N SER A 224 -5.46 -11.59 -34.39
CA SER A 224 -4.89 -12.82 -34.92
C SER A 224 -3.63 -12.55 -35.76
N ARG A 225 -2.56 -13.29 -35.47
CA ARG A 225 -1.41 -13.48 -36.37
C ARG A 225 -1.87 -14.19 -37.65
N GLN A 226 -1.50 -13.66 -38.81
CA GLN A 226 -1.14 -14.43 -40.01
C GLN A 226 -0.51 -13.48 -41.04
N GLY A 227 0.57 -13.93 -41.69
CA GLY A 227 1.17 -13.25 -42.84
C GLY A 227 2.69 -13.11 -42.76
N ALA A 228 3.38 -14.19 -43.11
CA ALA A 228 4.81 -14.20 -43.41
C ALA A 228 5.14 -13.27 -44.58
N PHE A 229 6.32 -12.64 -44.57
CA PHE A 229 7.16 -12.47 -45.77
C PHE A 229 8.60 -12.14 -45.36
N SER A 230 9.54 -12.87 -45.97
CA SER A 230 11.00 -12.75 -45.88
C SER A 230 11.56 -11.81 -46.96
N SER A 231 12.86 -11.48 -46.82
CA SER A 231 13.79 -10.79 -47.76
C SER A 231 13.46 -9.30 -48.04
N ASN A 232 14.40 -8.35 -48.02
CA ASN A 232 15.87 -8.32 -48.14
C ASN A 232 16.47 -7.30 -47.15
#